data_AF-A0A379JHF3-F1
#
_entry.id   AF-A0A379JHF3-F1
#
_cell.length_a   1.000
_cell.length_b   1.000
_cell.length_c   1.000
_cell.angle_alpha   90.00
_cell.angle_beta   90.00
_cell.angle_gamma   90.00
#
_symmetry.space_group_name_H-M   'P 1'
#
loop_
_entity.id
_entity.type
_entity.pdbx_description
1 polymer ?
#
loop_
_entity_poly.entity_id
_entity_poly.type
_entity_poly.pdbx_seq_one_letter_code
_entity_poly.pdbx_strand_id
1 'polypeptide(L)'
;MTRAVAPTVTASFAPLLRDQLRSEVIKMRSARSLWLLPLLALAVPPVMAAVVGLTGSLEPDDTVLGGALTGTSLALAVIGAWAALVVTTEFGSGTIRPVLTATPWRDLLLAAKTLLVVTVSTAVGIPAVTAAWLIGGAAIDGTRFADGQAFPGMLGIYCCFPAVAALGLAVGVTLRSSAGAVAVITAHVVLPQVTAAQALGELHRWVTVVAPSAVVAKLSQSADGAPELMGSLGGWPRLALVAAGAVGALGLARRALNRADI
;
A
#
# COMPACT_ATOMS: atom_id res chain seq x y z
N MET A 1 42.04 -2.13 42.12
CA MET A 1 40.80 -2.55 41.43
C MET A 1 40.39 -1.46 40.46
N THR A 2 40.83 -1.54 39.20
CA THR A 2 40.53 -0.57 38.13
C THR A 2 39.24 -0.97 37.43
N ARG A 3 38.19 -0.15 37.59
CA ARG A 3 36.90 -0.34 36.92
C ARG A 3 37.07 0.08 35.46
N ALA A 4 37.07 -0.89 34.54
CA ALA A 4 37.07 -0.62 33.11
C ALA A 4 35.76 0.12 32.76
N VAL A 5 35.86 1.38 32.35
CA VAL A 5 34.75 2.15 31.80
C VAL A 5 34.51 1.61 30.39
N ALA A 6 33.41 0.89 30.19
CA ALA A 6 33.01 0.43 28.86
C ALA A 6 32.77 1.66 27.95
N PRO A 7 33.31 1.68 26.72
CA PRO A 7 33.07 2.78 25.81
C PRO A 7 31.56 2.84 25.50
N THR A 8 30.94 3.95 25.87
CA THR A 8 29.57 4.25 25.48
C THR A 8 29.60 4.58 23.98
N VAL A 9 29.40 3.57 23.14
CA VAL A 9 29.28 3.77 21.70
C VAL A 9 27.96 4.49 21.45
N THR A 10 27.99 5.83 21.48
CA THR A 10 26.92 6.67 20.94
C THR A 10 27.00 6.60 19.41
N ALA A 11 26.60 5.47 18.85
CA ALA A 11 26.46 5.36 17.41
C ALA A 11 25.40 6.37 16.95
N SER A 12 25.78 7.24 16.02
CA SER A 12 24.85 8.19 15.43
C SER A 12 23.76 7.43 14.67
N PHE A 13 22.50 7.85 14.81
CA PHE A 13 21.34 7.18 14.21
C PHE A 13 21.40 7.14 12.67
N ALA A 14 21.90 8.21 12.05
CA ALA A 14 21.93 8.36 10.60
C ALA A 14 22.79 7.31 9.85
N PRO A 15 24.06 7.06 10.22
CA PRO A 15 24.87 6.02 9.57
C PRO A 15 24.29 4.62 9.78
N LEU A 16 23.78 4.31 10.99
CA LEU A 16 23.13 3.02 11.27
C LEU A 16 21.89 2.79 10.41
N LEU A 17 21.05 3.82 10.24
CA LEU A 17 19.87 3.74 9.36
C LEU A 17 20.28 3.49 7.91
N ARG A 18 21.32 4.17 7.43
CA ARG A 18 21.86 3.99 6.07
C ARG A 18 22.32 2.56 5.83
N ASP A 19 23.08 2.00 6.77
CA ASP A 19 23.61 0.64 6.64
C ASP A 19 22.50 -0.41 6.72
N GLN A 20 21.51 -0.21 7.60
CA GLN A 20 20.33 -1.07 7.66
C GLN A 20 19.54 -1.01 6.35
N LEU A 21 19.30 0.17 5.80
CA LEU A 21 18.60 0.33 4.52
C LEU A 21 19.33 -0.38 3.37
N ARG A 22 20.66 -0.29 3.32
CA ARG A 22 21.48 -1.01 2.33
C ARG A 22 21.26 -2.52 2.44
N SER A 23 21.25 -3.06 3.66
CA SER A 23 20.96 -4.48 3.90
C SER A 23 19.57 -4.86 3.38
N GLU A 24 18.55 -4.06 3.70
CA GLU A 24 17.18 -4.30 3.24
C GLU A 24 17.03 -4.27 1.71
N VAL A 25 17.73 -3.35 1.02
CA VAL A 25 17.75 -3.29 -0.44
C VAL A 25 18.39 -4.54 -1.05
N ILE A 26 19.50 -5.02 -0.47
CA ILE A 26 20.16 -6.25 -0.93
C ILE A 26 19.20 -7.44 -0.78
N LYS A 27 18.54 -7.60 0.39
CA LYS A 27 17.56 -8.67 0.62
C LYS A 27 16.43 -8.66 -0.40
N MET A 28 15.85 -7.49 -0.68
CA MET A 28 14.79 -7.34 -1.67
C MET A 28 15.26 -7.81 -3.06
N ARG A 29 16.48 -7.44 -3.47
CA ARG A 29 17.02 -7.83 -4.78
C ARG A 29 17.36 -9.32 -4.86
N SER A 30 17.78 -9.94 -3.76
CA SER A 30 18.15 -11.36 -3.73
C SER A 30 16.94 -12.31 -3.76
N ALA A 31 15.80 -11.93 -3.19
CA ALA A 31 14.60 -12.78 -3.18
C ALA A 31 13.71 -12.50 -4.40
N ARG A 32 13.55 -13.50 -5.28
CA ARG A 32 12.72 -13.38 -6.49
C ARG A 32 11.30 -12.87 -6.23
N SER A 33 10.67 -13.35 -5.17
CA SER A 33 9.32 -12.91 -4.77
C SER A 33 9.24 -11.43 -4.37
N LEU A 34 10.33 -10.83 -3.88
CA LEU A 34 10.35 -9.45 -3.41
C LEU A 34 10.54 -8.42 -4.52
N TRP A 35 11.05 -8.80 -5.69
CA TRP A 35 11.12 -7.90 -6.84
C TRP A 35 10.06 -8.20 -7.92
N LEU A 36 9.49 -9.42 -7.97
CA LEU A 36 8.39 -9.72 -8.90
C LEU A 36 7.06 -9.06 -8.53
N LEU A 37 6.70 -8.99 -7.24
CA LEU A 37 5.40 -8.41 -6.85
C LEU A 37 5.30 -6.90 -7.14
N PRO A 38 6.33 -6.07 -6.89
CA PRO A 38 6.31 -4.66 -7.31
C PRO A 38 6.21 -4.50 -8.83
N LEU A 39 6.86 -5.37 -9.62
CA LEU A 39 6.73 -5.37 -11.08
C LEU A 39 5.32 -5.78 -11.53
N LEU A 40 4.71 -6.75 -10.86
CA LEU A 40 3.32 -7.12 -11.12
C LEU A 40 2.38 -5.95 -10.82
N ALA A 41 2.54 -5.29 -9.67
CA ALA A 41 1.76 -4.10 -9.31
C ALA A 41 1.96 -2.94 -10.29
N LEU A 42 3.14 -2.83 -10.90
CA LEU A 42 3.43 -1.84 -11.96
C LEU A 42 2.63 -2.14 -13.24
N ALA A 43 2.52 -3.41 -13.62
CA ALA A 43 1.92 -3.83 -14.89
C ALA A 43 0.39 -3.94 -14.87
N VAL A 44 -0.19 -4.29 -13.72
CA VAL A 44 -1.65 -4.58 -13.63
C VAL A 44 -2.53 -3.39 -14.05
N PRO A 45 -2.34 -2.16 -13.54
CA PRO A 45 -3.21 -1.03 -13.90
C PRO A 45 -3.23 -0.72 -15.41
N PRO A 46 -2.08 -0.57 -16.11
CA PRO A 46 -2.09 -0.30 -17.55
C PRO A 46 -2.66 -1.45 -18.40
N VAL A 47 -2.42 -2.70 -18.01
CA VAL A 47 -3.03 -3.86 -18.69
C VAL A 47 -4.55 -3.82 -18.55
N MET A 48 -5.07 -3.55 -17.35
CA MET A 48 -6.50 -3.45 -17.14
C MET A 48 -7.12 -2.26 -17.88
N ALA A 49 -6.44 -1.12 -17.96
CA ALA A 49 -6.90 0.03 -18.75
C ALA A 49 -7.07 -0.34 -20.23
N ALA A 50 -6.10 -1.06 -20.81
CA ALA A 50 -6.18 -1.55 -22.19
C ALA A 50 -7.35 -2.52 -22.36
N VAL A 51 -7.54 -3.46 -21.43
CA VAL A 51 -8.67 -4.41 -21.46
C VAL A 51 -9.99 -3.67 -21.47
N VAL A 52 -10.20 -2.69 -20.58
CA VAL A 52 -11.44 -1.90 -20.50
C VAL A 52 -11.72 -1.16 -21.79
N GLY A 53 -10.71 -0.54 -22.41
CA GLY A 53 -10.86 0.14 -23.70
C GLY A 53 -11.22 -0.83 -24.84
N LEU A 54 -10.62 -2.02 -24.86
CA LEU A 54 -10.89 -3.05 -25.88
C LEU A 54 -12.25 -3.71 -25.73
N THR A 55 -12.75 -3.88 -24.50
CA THR A 55 -14.03 -4.57 -24.25
C THR A 55 -15.22 -3.61 -24.24
N GLY A 56 -15.00 -2.30 -24.09
CA GLY A 56 -16.07 -1.32 -23.97
C GLY A 56 -16.93 -1.55 -22.72
N SER A 57 -16.35 -2.08 -21.64
CA SER A 57 -17.07 -2.51 -20.44
C SER A 57 -17.54 -1.38 -19.51
N LEU A 58 -17.49 -0.13 -19.96
CA LEU A 58 -17.87 1.04 -19.17
C LEU A 58 -19.38 1.27 -19.21
N GLU A 59 -19.93 1.64 -18.06
CA GLU A 59 -21.32 2.06 -17.93
C GLU A 59 -21.46 3.55 -18.30
N PRO A 60 -22.65 4.03 -18.72
CA PRO A 60 -22.83 5.42 -19.14
C PRO A 60 -22.42 6.48 -18.09
N ASP A 61 -22.50 6.12 -16.80
CA ASP A 61 -22.14 7.00 -15.68
C ASP A 61 -20.66 6.91 -15.30
N ASP A 62 -19.89 6.03 -15.95
CA ASP A 62 -18.45 5.94 -15.74
C ASP A 62 -17.69 7.09 -16.43
N THR A 63 -16.49 7.35 -15.91
CA THR A 63 -15.55 8.30 -16.50
C THR A 63 -14.42 7.56 -17.21
N VAL A 64 -13.78 8.23 -18.17
CA VAL A 64 -12.56 7.74 -18.81
C VAL A 64 -11.48 7.42 -17.76
N LEU A 65 -11.30 8.31 -16.78
CA LEU A 65 -10.39 8.10 -15.65
C LEU A 65 -10.79 6.89 -14.78
N GLY A 66 -12.09 6.73 -14.50
CA GLY A 66 -12.64 5.58 -13.79
C GLY A 66 -12.26 4.27 -14.45
N GLY A 67 -12.52 4.17 -15.76
CA GLY A 67 -12.15 3.02 -16.57
C GLY A 67 -10.65 2.77 -16.62
N ALA A 68 -9.87 3.83 -16.85
CA ALA A 68 -8.41 3.76 -16.90
C ALA A 68 -7.79 3.22 -15.59
N LEU A 69 -8.37 3.53 -14.44
CA LEU A 69 -7.81 3.17 -13.13
C LEU A 69 -8.46 1.93 -12.49
N THR A 70 -9.26 1.17 -13.25
CA THR A 70 -9.93 -0.05 -12.78
C THR A 70 -8.95 -1.06 -12.13
N GLY A 71 -7.78 -1.25 -12.73
CA GLY A 71 -6.77 -2.20 -12.22
C GLY A 71 -6.02 -1.73 -10.96
N THR A 72 -6.17 -0.47 -10.54
CA THR A 72 -5.38 0.09 -9.46
C THR A 72 -5.66 -0.55 -8.11
N SER A 73 -6.91 -0.91 -7.81
CA SER A 73 -7.23 -1.60 -6.55
C SER A 73 -6.55 -2.95 -6.43
N LEU A 74 -6.40 -3.69 -7.54
CA LEU A 74 -5.67 -4.95 -7.55
C LEU A 74 -4.17 -4.72 -7.34
N ALA A 75 -3.60 -3.69 -7.94
CA ALA A 75 -2.21 -3.29 -7.70
C ALA A 75 -1.96 -2.91 -6.23
N LEU A 76 -2.89 -2.21 -5.57
CA LEU A 76 -2.81 -1.90 -4.14
C LEU A 76 -2.79 -3.18 -3.29
N ALA A 77 -3.62 -4.18 -3.62
CA ALA A 77 -3.61 -5.46 -2.91
C ALA A 77 -2.26 -6.18 -3.05
N VAL A 78 -1.69 -6.19 -4.26
CA VAL A 78 -0.35 -6.76 -4.53
C VAL A 78 0.73 -6.02 -3.74
N ILE A 79 0.69 -4.69 -3.68
CA ILE A 79 1.64 -3.87 -2.92
C ILE A 79 1.52 -4.10 -1.40
N GLY A 80 0.29 -4.21 -0.89
CA GLY A 80 0.05 -4.53 0.52
C GLY A 80 0.60 -5.91 0.88
N ALA A 81 0.33 -6.92 0.06
CA ALA A 81 0.85 -8.27 0.22
C ALA A 81 2.38 -8.31 0.15
N TRP A 82 2.96 -7.59 -0.82
CA TRP A 82 4.41 -7.45 -0.94
C TRP A 82 5.05 -6.84 0.31
N ALA A 83 4.49 -5.75 0.84
CA ALA A 83 5.02 -5.10 2.04
C ALA A 83 4.90 -5.98 3.29
N ALA A 84 3.85 -6.81 3.38
CA ALA A 84 3.76 -7.84 4.43
C ALA A 84 4.89 -8.88 4.28
N LEU A 85 5.16 -9.37 3.07
CA LEU A 85 6.21 -10.36 2.81
C LEU A 85 7.62 -9.85 3.10
N VAL A 86 7.88 -8.54 2.93
CA VAL A 86 9.17 -7.90 3.27
C VAL A 86 9.54 -8.12 4.75
N VAL A 87 8.57 -8.35 5.64
CA VAL A 87 8.83 -8.66 7.05
C VAL A 87 8.50 -10.10 7.44
N THR A 88 7.44 -10.71 6.91
CA THR A 88 7.06 -12.08 7.31
C THR A 88 8.03 -13.15 6.83
N THR A 89 8.80 -12.89 5.77
CA THR A 89 9.88 -13.79 5.32
C THR A 89 11.00 -13.92 6.36
N GLU A 90 11.27 -12.87 7.15
CA GLU A 90 12.26 -12.91 8.24
C GLU A 90 11.74 -13.68 9.45
N PHE A 91 10.44 -13.56 9.74
CA PHE A 91 9.78 -14.37 10.77
C PHE A 91 9.76 -15.85 10.38
N GLY A 92 9.40 -16.17 9.14
CA GLY A 92 9.32 -17.56 8.66
C GLY A 92 10.68 -18.25 8.55
N SER A 93 11.75 -17.51 8.23
CA SER A 93 13.11 -18.04 8.16
C SER A 93 13.86 -18.03 9.49
N GLY A 94 13.30 -17.42 10.54
CA GLY A 94 13.97 -17.23 11.83
C GLY A 94 15.13 -16.23 11.80
N THR A 95 15.36 -15.54 10.68
CA THR A 95 16.47 -14.59 10.51
C THR A 95 16.28 -13.29 11.30
N ILE A 96 15.09 -13.04 11.83
CA ILE A 96 14.84 -11.85 12.67
C ILE A 96 15.67 -11.86 13.97
N ARG A 97 15.93 -13.04 14.57
CA ARG A 97 16.76 -13.19 15.77
C ARG A 97 18.21 -12.72 15.56
N PRO A 98 18.96 -13.27 14.58
CA PRO A 98 20.33 -12.83 14.34
C PRO A 98 20.42 -11.35 13.91
N VAL A 99 19.42 -10.83 13.18
CA VAL A 99 19.36 -9.40 12.84
C VAL A 99 19.23 -8.54 14.10
N LEU A 100 18.37 -8.92 15.04
CA LEU A 100 18.20 -8.18 16.30
C LEU A 100 19.38 -8.32 17.25
N THR A 101 20.17 -9.40 17.16
CA THR A 101 21.43 -9.50 17.91
C THR A 101 22.52 -8.60 17.32
N ALA A 102 22.53 -8.41 16.00
CA ALA A 102 23.49 -7.53 15.33
C ALA A 102 23.11 -6.05 15.44
N THR A 103 21.82 -5.75 15.35
CA THR A 103 21.24 -4.40 15.45
C THR A 103 20.14 -4.41 16.52
N PRO A 104 20.47 -4.15 17.81
CA PRO A 104 19.50 -4.24 18.92
C PRO A 104 18.42 -3.14 18.90
N TRP A 105 18.50 -2.21 17.95
CA TRP A 105 17.63 -1.05 17.79
C TRP A 105 16.36 -1.44 17.02
N ARG A 106 15.39 -2.05 17.69
CA ARG A 106 14.11 -2.53 17.10
C ARG A 106 13.36 -1.43 16.33
N ASP A 107 13.36 -0.21 16.86
CA ASP A 107 12.73 0.96 16.22
C ASP A 107 13.45 1.37 14.92
N LEU A 108 14.78 1.22 14.84
CA LEU A 108 15.58 1.51 13.64
C LEU A 108 15.29 0.49 12.53
N LEU A 109 15.19 -0.79 12.87
CA LEU A 109 14.81 -1.85 11.92
C LEU A 109 13.43 -1.57 11.30
N LEU A 110 12.44 -1.25 12.14
CA LEU A 110 11.10 -0.93 11.65
C LEU A 110 11.09 0.34 10.79
N ALA A 111 11.83 1.38 11.17
CA ALA A 111 11.96 2.60 10.38
C ALA A 111 12.61 2.34 9.01
N ALA A 112 13.68 1.54 8.96
CA ALA A 112 14.35 1.18 7.72
C ALA A 112 13.40 0.40 6.78
N LYS A 113 12.68 -0.60 7.29
CA LYS A 113 11.70 -1.34 6.50
C LYS A 113 10.54 -0.47 6.03
N THR A 114 10.03 0.40 6.90
CA THR A 114 8.97 1.35 6.55
C THR A 114 9.42 2.27 5.42
N LEU A 115 10.61 2.85 5.52
CA LEU A 115 11.15 3.72 4.48
C LEU A 115 11.34 2.97 3.15
N LEU A 116 11.83 1.73 3.19
CA LEU A 116 11.98 0.89 2.00
C LEU A 116 10.63 0.67 1.31
N VAL A 117 9.61 0.19 2.05
CA VAL A 117 8.31 -0.14 1.45
C VAL A 117 7.58 1.09 0.94
N VAL A 118 7.65 2.22 1.66
CA VAL A 118 7.09 3.50 1.22
C VAL A 118 7.77 4.01 -0.04
N THR A 119 9.11 3.94 -0.10
CA THR A 119 9.86 4.43 -1.26
C THR A 119 9.56 3.61 -2.50
N VAL A 120 9.61 2.27 -2.40
CA VAL A 120 9.38 1.40 -3.55
C VAL A 120 7.93 1.41 -4.01
N SER A 121 6.96 1.39 -3.10
CA SER A 121 5.55 1.49 -3.48
C SER A 121 5.20 2.82 -4.14
N THR A 122 5.81 3.93 -3.71
CA THR A 122 5.66 5.24 -4.38
C THR A 122 6.28 5.20 -5.78
N ALA A 123 7.51 4.66 -5.90
CA ALA A 123 8.21 4.53 -7.17
C ALA A 123 7.48 3.61 -8.18
N VAL A 124 6.67 2.66 -7.70
CA VAL A 124 5.81 1.80 -8.53
C VAL A 124 4.48 2.47 -8.84
N GLY A 125 3.82 3.05 -7.83
CA GLY A 125 2.47 3.60 -7.95
C GLY A 125 2.37 4.75 -8.95
N ILE A 126 3.36 5.66 -8.95
CA ILE A 126 3.41 6.79 -9.89
C ILE A 126 3.38 6.32 -11.35
N PRO A 127 4.36 5.53 -11.84
CA PRO A 127 4.34 5.07 -13.23
C PRO A 127 3.18 4.12 -13.53
N ALA A 128 2.73 3.28 -12.59
CA ALA A 128 1.60 2.37 -12.82
C ALA A 128 0.30 3.13 -13.14
N VAL A 129 -0.04 4.11 -12.31
CA VAL A 129 -1.25 4.92 -12.45
C VAL A 129 -1.11 5.90 -13.62
N THR A 130 0.08 6.46 -13.86
CA THR A 130 0.33 7.32 -15.03
C THR A 130 0.17 6.54 -16.33
N ALA A 131 0.76 5.35 -16.43
CA ALA A 131 0.65 4.50 -17.62
C ALA A 131 -0.80 4.06 -17.87
N ALA A 132 -1.53 3.73 -16.79
CA ALA A 132 -2.94 3.37 -16.88
C ALA A 132 -3.80 4.53 -17.40
N TRP A 133 -3.58 5.74 -16.89
CA TRP A 133 -4.24 6.94 -17.39
C TRP A 133 -3.94 7.20 -18.87
N LEU A 134 -2.67 7.13 -19.29
CA LEU A 134 -2.27 7.34 -20.69
C LEU A 134 -2.91 6.31 -21.64
N ILE A 135 -2.88 5.03 -21.25
CA ILE A 135 -3.45 3.95 -22.06
C ILE A 135 -4.96 4.04 -22.09
N GLY A 136 -5.60 4.29 -20.94
CA GLY A 136 -7.05 4.45 -20.85
C GLY A 136 -7.54 5.64 -21.68
N GLY A 137 -6.86 6.79 -21.61
CA GLY A 137 -7.20 7.96 -22.43
C GLY A 137 -7.02 7.75 -23.94
N ALA A 138 -6.17 6.80 -24.35
CA ALA A 138 -6.01 6.43 -25.76
C ALA A 138 -6.98 5.32 -26.21
N ALA A 139 -7.40 4.44 -25.30
CA ALA A 139 -8.18 3.25 -25.61
C ALA A 139 -9.70 3.42 -25.37
N ILE A 140 -10.09 4.35 -24.51
CA ILE A 140 -11.49 4.63 -24.16
C ILE A 140 -11.99 5.83 -24.96
N ASP A 141 -13.19 5.72 -25.51
CA ASP A 141 -13.81 6.79 -26.31
C ASP A 141 -14.29 7.97 -25.42
N GLY A 142 -13.48 9.03 -25.37
CA GLY A 142 -13.79 10.26 -24.63
C GLY A 142 -14.97 11.07 -25.19
N THR A 143 -15.52 10.71 -26.36
CA THR A 143 -16.76 11.35 -26.84
C THR A 143 -18.01 10.79 -26.16
N ARG A 144 -17.90 9.58 -25.58
CA ARG A 144 -19.00 8.85 -24.94
C ARG A 144 -19.03 8.99 -23.42
N PHE A 145 -17.89 9.24 -22.80
CA PHE A 145 -17.73 9.28 -21.34
C PHE A 145 -17.08 10.58 -20.89
N ALA A 146 -17.43 11.05 -19.70
CA ALA A 146 -16.76 12.23 -19.12
C ALA A 146 -15.29 11.91 -18.79
N ASP A 147 -14.37 12.85 -19.02
CA ASP A 147 -12.93 12.64 -18.81
C ASP A 147 -12.55 12.35 -17.34
N GLY A 148 -13.25 13.00 -16.39
CA GLY A 148 -12.90 13.01 -14.97
C GLY A 148 -11.71 13.93 -14.63
N GLN A 149 -11.56 14.28 -13.35
CA GLN A 149 -10.44 15.13 -12.91
C GLN A 149 -9.14 14.34 -12.69
N ALA A 150 -8.38 14.15 -13.77
CA ALA A 150 -7.15 13.35 -13.78
C ALA A 150 -6.15 13.76 -12.69
N PHE A 151 -5.75 15.03 -12.63
CA PHE A 151 -4.62 15.44 -11.77
C PHE A 151 -4.90 15.29 -10.25
N PRO A 152 -6.02 15.80 -9.69
CA PRO A 152 -6.34 15.59 -8.28
C PRO A 152 -6.58 14.11 -7.94
N GLY A 153 -7.27 13.38 -8.82
CA GLY A 153 -7.55 11.95 -8.63
C GLY A 153 -6.28 11.11 -8.58
N MET A 154 -5.39 11.30 -9.55
CA MET A 154 -4.11 10.61 -9.64
C MET A 154 -3.21 10.93 -8.44
N LEU A 155 -3.14 12.20 -8.00
CA LEU A 155 -2.36 12.58 -6.82
C LEU A 155 -2.79 11.82 -5.56
N GLY A 156 -4.08 11.77 -5.27
CA GLY A 156 -4.56 11.05 -4.10
C GLY A 156 -4.33 9.53 -4.22
N ILE A 157 -4.42 8.98 -5.43
CA ILE A 157 -4.14 7.56 -5.68
C ILE A 157 -2.64 7.26 -5.54
N TYR A 158 -1.73 8.14 -6.01
CA TYR A 158 -0.29 8.01 -5.78
C TYR A 158 0.04 7.92 -4.30
N CYS A 159 -0.60 8.77 -3.48
CA CYS A 159 -0.45 8.75 -2.03
C CYS A 159 -1.04 7.49 -1.37
N CYS A 160 -1.96 6.79 -2.03
CA CYS A 160 -2.58 5.58 -1.50
C CYS A 160 -1.60 4.38 -1.49
N PHE A 161 -0.72 4.27 -2.50
CA PHE A 161 0.28 3.20 -2.59
C PHE A 161 1.18 3.08 -1.34
N PRO A 162 1.88 4.14 -0.88
CA PRO A 162 2.69 4.08 0.33
C PRO A 162 1.88 3.86 1.60
N ALA A 163 0.64 4.36 1.67
CA ALA A 163 -0.24 4.12 2.82
C ALA A 163 -0.62 2.62 2.93
N VAL A 164 -0.96 1.98 1.82
CA VAL A 164 -1.26 0.55 1.78
C VAL A 164 -0.02 -0.30 2.03
N ALA A 165 1.14 0.09 1.50
CA ALA A 165 2.40 -0.58 1.80
C ALA A 165 2.73 -0.53 3.31
N ALA A 166 2.56 0.64 3.95
CA ALA A 166 2.73 0.78 5.39
C ALA A 166 1.74 -0.09 6.20
N LEU A 167 0.48 -0.17 5.78
CA LEU A 167 -0.51 -1.08 6.37
C LEU A 167 -0.09 -2.55 6.24
N GLY A 168 0.32 -2.97 5.04
CA GLY A 168 0.78 -4.34 4.79
C GLY A 168 1.97 -4.71 5.67
N LEU A 169 2.96 -3.82 5.79
CA LEU A 169 4.10 -4.00 6.69
C LEU A 169 3.66 -4.14 8.15
N ALA A 170 2.77 -3.25 8.62
CA ALA A 170 2.27 -3.27 9.99
C ALA A 170 1.52 -4.58 10.31
N VAL A 171 0.67 -5.04 9.39
CA VAL A 171 -0.04 -6.33 9.51
C VAL A 171 0.94 -7.51 9.50
N GLY A 172 1.98 -7.46 8.67
CA GLY A 172 3.03 -8.48 8.65
C GLY A 172 3.78 -8.58 9.99
N VAL A 173 4.10 -7.44 10.60
CA VAL A 173 4.74 -7.38 11.92
C VAL A 173 3.85 -7.94 13.03
N THR A 174 2.56 -7.60 13.03
CA THR A 174 1.64 -8.02 14.10
C THR A 174 1.29 -9.49 14.00
N LEU A 175 1.04 -10.01 12.80
CA LEU A 175 0.62 -11.39 12.59
C LEU A 175 1.77 -12.40 12.54
N ARG A 176 2.97 -11.97 12.12
CA ARG A 176 4.17 -12.83 12.02
C ARG A 176 3.99 -14.08 11.15
N SER A 177 2.97 -14.09 10.29
CA SER A 177 2.61 -15.18 9.40
C SER A 177 2.37 -14.63 7.99
N SER A 178 3.10 -15.16 7.00
CA SER A 178 2.97 -14.73 5.61
C SER A 178 1.55 -14.95 5.07
N ALA A 179 0.99 -16.15 5.29
CA ALA A 179 -0.35 -16.48 4.80
C ALA A 179 -1.42 -15.59 5.44
N GLY A 180 -1.37 -15.42 6.77
CA GLY A 180 -2.32 -14.58 7.49
C GLY A 180 -2.23 -13.10 7.09
N ALA A 181 -1.01 -12.57 6.98
CA ALA A 181 -0.82 -11.17 6.62
C ALA A 181 -1.25 -10.84 5.20
N VAL A 182 -0.89 -11.69 4.23
CA VAL A 182 -1.32 -11.54 2.83
C VAL A 182 -2.85 -11.65 2.72
N ALA A 183 -3.47 -12.61 3.42
CA ALA A 183 -4.92 -12.78 3.40
C ALA A 183 -5.64 -11.54 3.97
N VAL A 184 -5.20 -11.02 5.11
CA VAL A 184 -5.82 -9.86 5.76
C VAL A 184 -5.69 -8.60 4.91
N ILE A 185 -4.48 -8.28 4.41
CA ILE A 185 -4.30 -7.05 3.62
C ILE A 185 -5.01 -7.12 2.27
N THR A 186 -5.02 -8.30 1.62
CA THR A 186 -5.74 -8.51 0.37
C THR A 186 -7.25 -8.39 0.59
N ALA A 187 -7.78 -9.02 1.64
CA ALA A 187 -9.19 -8.88 2.00
C ALA A 187 -9.54 -7.42 2.28
N HIS A 188 -8.72 -6.70 3.02
CA HIS A 188 -8.98 -5.28 3.33
C HIS A 188 -9.09 -4.40 2.07
N VAL A 189 -8.32 -4.69 1.01
CA VAL A 189 -8.38 -3.95 -0.25
C VAL A 189 -9.51 -4.44 -1.17
N VAL A 190 -9.68 -5.75 -1.31
CA VAL A 190 -10.54 -6.37 -2.34
C VAL A 190 -11.97 -6.60 -1.86
N LEU A 191 -12.17 -7.02 -0.61
CA LEU A 191 -13.47 -7.38 -0.06
C LEU A 191 -14.55 -6.29 -0.23
N PRO A 192 -14.25 -4.99 -0.07
CA PRO A 192 -15.21 -3.91 -0.32
C PRO A 192 -15.75 -3.85 -1.75
N GLN A 193 -15.00 -4.35 -2.74
CA GLN A 193 -15.40 -4.32 -4.16
C GLN A 193 -16.27 -5.51 -4.55
N VAL A 194 -16.11 -6.65 -3.87
CA VAL A 194 -16.84 -7.90 -4.17
C VAL A 194 -18.06 -8.12 -3.29
N THR A 195 -18.17 -7.40 -2.18
CA THR A 195 -19.30 -7.54 -1.26
C THR A 195 -20.40 -6.55 -1.63
N ALA A 196 -21.59 -7.06 -1.95
CA ALA A 196 -22.76 -6.22 -2.11
C ALA A 196 -23.18 -5.64 -0.76
N ALA A 197 -23.64 -4.37 -0.75
CA ALA A 197 -24.20 -3.74 0.44
C ALA A 197 -25.33 -4.58 1.08
N GLN A 198 -26.06 -5.34 0.27
CA GLN A 198 -27.13 -6.25 0.66
C GLN A 198 -26.65 -7.41 1.55
N ALA A 199 -25.41 -7.88 1.35
CA ALA A 199 -24.85 -9.03 2.07
C ALA A 199 -24.30 -8.64 3.46
N LEU A 200 -23.84 -7.39 3.63
CA LEU A 200 -23.19 -6.92 4.85
C LEU A 200 -24.04 -5.90 5.63
N GLY A 201 -25.12 -5.38 5.05
CA GLY A 201 -25.97 -4.35 5.66
C GLY A 201 -25.15 -3.13 6.10
N GLU A 202 -25.38 -2.66 7.33
CA GLU A 202 -24.65 -1.52 7.93
C GLU A 202 -23.13 -1.73 8.02
N LEU A 203 -22.66 -2.98 8.08
CA LEU A 203 -21.24 -3.28 8.15
C LEU A 203 -20.51 -2.89 6.87
N HIS A 204 -21.19 -2.89 5.72
CA HIS A 204 -20.61 -2.49 4.44
C HIS A 204 -20.07 -1.06 4.48
N ARG A 205 -20.76 -0.14 5.17
CA ARG A 205 -20.31 1.25 5.33
C ARG A 205 -18.98 1.32 6.07
N TRP A 206 -18.84 0.57 7.17
CA TRP A 206 -17.61 0.57 7.95
C TRP A 206 -16.45 -0.08 7.20
N VAL A 207 -16.72 -1.14 6.44
CA VAL A 207 -15.72 -1.81 5.60
C VAL A 207 -15.24 -0.91 4.46
N THR A 208 -16.14 -0.17 3.82
CA THR A 208 -15.82 0.70 2.67
C THR A 208 -15.20 2.03 3.07
N VAL A 209 -15.56 2.62 4.21
CA VAL A 209 -15.06 3.96 4.61
C VAL A 209 -13.55 3.98 4.78
N VAL A 210 -12.96 2.90 5.32
CA VAL A 210 -11.51 2.79 5.54
C VAL A 210 -10.80 1.96 4.47
N ALA A 211 -11.52 1.52 3.43
CA ALA A 211 -10.95 0.68 2.39
C ALA A 211 -10.06 1.47 1.42
N PRO A 212 -8.85 1.00 1.12
CA PRO A 212 -8.01 1.62 0.09
C PRO A 212 -8.66 1.62 -1.31
N SER A 213 -9.41 0.58 -1.65
CA SER A 213 -10.15 0.53 -2.92
C SER A 213 -11.24 1.60 -3.03
N ALA A 214 -11.83 2.00 -1.91
CA ALA A 214 -12.84 3.05 -1.87
C ALA A 214 -12.25 4.47 -2.03
N VAL A 215 -10.94 4.63 -1.82
CA VAL A 215 -10.17 5.83 -2.19
C VAL A 215 -10.04 5.89 -3.71
N VAL A 216 -9.59 4.80 -4.33
CA VAL A 216 -9.45 4.68 -5.79
C VAL A 216 -10.79 4.97 -6.47
N ALA A 217 -11.86 4.28 -6.08
CA ALA A 217 -13.18 4.44 -6.69
C ALA A 217 -13.71 5.89 -6.63
N LYS A 218 -13.53 6.58 -5.51
CA LYS A 218 -14.00 7.97 -5.38
C LYS A 218 -13.13 8.97 -6.12
N LEU A 219 -11.82 8.77 -6.12
CA LEU A 219 -10.88 9.68 -6.77
C LEU A 219 -10.82 9.49 -8.30
N SER A 220 -11.12 8.28 -8.81
CA SER A 220 -11.14 8.01 -10.24
C SER A 220 -12.44 8.44 -10.93
N GLN A 221 -13.57 8.48 -10.21
CA GLN A 221 -14.88 8.86 -10.75
C GLN A 221 -15.28 10.34 -10.50
N SER A 222 -14.37 11.19 -10.00
CA SER A 222 -14.70 12.59 -9.68
C SER A 222 -14.92 13.42 -10.97
N ALA A 223 -16.14 13.36 -11.52
CA ALA A 223 -16.69 14.34 -12.45
C ALA A 223 -17.35 15.52 -11.71
N ASP A 224 -17.70 15.37 -10.43
CA ASP A 224 -18.38 16.40 -9.63
C ASP A 224 -17.53 16.91 -8.46
N GLY A 225 -17.15 18.18 -8.56
CA GLY A 225 -16.77 19.01 -7.42
C GLY A 225 -18.04 19.57 -6.76
N ALA A 226 -18.70 18.79 -5.90
CA ALA A 226 -19.70 19.32 -4.96
C ALA A 226 -19.71 18.48 -3.68
N PRO A 227 -19.02 18.93 -2.60
CA PRO A 227 -19.01 18.27 -1.30
C PRO A 227 -20.40 18.22 -0.61
N GLU A 228 -21.38 18.95 -1.12
CA GLU A 228 -22.62 19.27 -0.40
C GLU A 228 -23.81 18.32 -0.64
N LEU A 229 -23.73 17.37 -1.57
CA LEU A 229 -24.89 16.55 -1.99
C LEU A 229 -24.86 15.06 -1.62
N MET A 230 -23.80 14.54 -0.98
CA MET A 230 -23.78 13.14 -0.54
C MET A 230 -23.30 13.03 0.91
N GLY A 231 -24.12 12.42 1.77
CA GLY A 231 -23.74 11.96 3.12
C GLY A 231 -22.69 10.85 3.15
N SER A 232 -21.68 10.91 2.27
CA SER A 232 -20.61 9.94 2.07
C SER A 232 -19.27 10.67 1.94
N LEU A 233 -18.29 10.32 2.78
CA LEU A 233 -16.93 10.89 2.76
C LEU A 233 -16.33 10.85 1.34
N GLY A 234 -15.82 11.98 0.85
CA GLY A 234 -15.10 12.07 -0.44
C GLY A 234 -13.77 11.30 -0.46
N GLY A 235 -13.12 11.24 -1.62
CA GLY A 235 -11.89 10.46 -1.80
C GLY A 235 -10.71 10.92 -0.93
N TRP A 236 -10.51 12.23 -0.77
CA TRP A 236 -9.44 12.80 0.06
C TRP A 236 -9.60 12.50 1.57
N PRO A 237 -10.78 12.70 2.20
CA PRO A 237 -11.01 12.23 3.56
C PRO A 237 -10.76 10.73 3.75
N ARG A 238 -11.16 9.89 2.79
CA ARG A 238 -10.89 8.44 2.86
C ARG A 238 -9.39 8.14 2.80
N LEU A 239 -8.64 8.83 1.95
CA LEU A 239 -7.19 8.72 1.91
C LEU A 239 -6.56 9.10 3.25
N ALA A 240 -7.03 10.19 3.88
CA ALA A 240 -6.58 10.60 5.20
C ALA A 240 -6.87 9.52 6.26
N LEU A 241 -8.04 8.87 6.21
CA LEU A 241 -8.37 7.74 7.10
C LEU A 241 -7.45 6.54 6.87
N VAL A 242 -7.18 6.17 5.62
CA VAL A 242 -6.25 5.07 5.29
C VAL A 242 -4.84 5.39 5.78
N ALA A 243 -4.37 6.62 5.56
CA ALA A 243 -3.05 7.07 6.03
C ALA A 243 -2.97 7.12 7.56
N ALA A 244 -4.00 7.62 8.24
CA ALA A 244 -4.07 7.62 9.70
C ALA A 244 -4.11 6.19 10.26
N GLY A 245 -4.87 5.29 9.62
CA GLY A 245 -4.90 3.87 9.92
C GLY A 245 -3.53 3.20 9.75
N ALA A 246 -2.79 3.54 8.68
CA ALA A 246 -1.43 3.07 8.45
C ALA A 246 -0.48 3.49 9.58
N VAL A 247 -0.51 4.77 9.97
CA VAL A 247 0.31 5.30 11.07
C VAL A 247 -0.06 4.62 12.40
N GLY A 248 -1.36 4.48 12.70
CA GLY A 248 -1.85 3.79 13.89
C GLY A 248 -1.41 2.32 13.93
N ALA A 249 -1.51 1.61 12.80
CA ALA A 249 -1.09 0.23 12.66
C ALA A 249 0.43 0.08 12.83
N LEU A 250 1.25 0.98 12.28
CA LEU A 250 2.70 1.02 12.51
C LEU A 250 3.03 1.26 14.00
N GLY A 251 2.26 2.11 14.69
CA GLY A 251 2.38 2.31 16.13
C GLY A 251 2.08 1.03 16.94
N LEU A 252 1.06 0.27 16.54
CA LEU A 252 0.75 -1.04 17.14
C LEU A 252 1.83 -2.08 16.83
N ALA A 253 2.31 -2.13 15.59
CA ALA A 253 3.39 -3.00 15.15
C ALA A 253 4.68 -2.74 15.94
N ARG A 254 5.04 -1.46 16.15
CA ARG A 254 6.15 -1.06 17.01
C ARG A 254 6.00 -1.56 18.45
N ARG A 255 4.81 -1.40 19.05
CA ARG A 255 4.55 -1.93 20.40
C ARG A 255 4.66 -3.45 20.46
N ALA A 256 4.14 -4.15 19.45
CA ALA A 256 4.22 -5.61 19.35
C ALA A 256 5.66 -6.11 19.18
N LEU A 257 6.49 -5.40 18.43
CA LEU A 257 7.92 -5.67 18.30
C LEU A 257 8.66 -5.45 19.61
N ASN A 258 8.36 -4.38 20.35
CA ASN A 258 9.08 -4.05 21.58
C ASN A 258 8.68 -4.94 22.78
N ARG A 259 7.47 -5.51 22.78
CA ARG A 259 7.00 -6.37 23.87
C ARG A 259 7.29 -7.86 23.71
N ALA A 260 7.66 -8.31 22.51
CA ALA A 260 7.93 -9.72 22.30
C ALA A 260 9.35 -10.10 22.72
N ASP A 261 9.45 -11.18 23.47
CA ASP A 261 10.70 -11.90 23.67
C ASP A 261 10.97 -12.69 22.37
N ILE A 262 11.88 -12.16 21.56
CA ILE A 262 12.25 -12.73 20.25
C ILE A 262 13.57 -13.46 20.43
#